data_AF-A0A7G6WTP7-F1
#
_entry.id   AF-A0A7G6WTP7-F1
#
_cell.length_a   1.000
_cell.length_b   1.000
_cell.length_c   1.000
_cell.angle_alpha   90.00
_cell.angle_beta   90.00
_cell.angle_gamma   90.00
#
_symmetry.space_group_name_H-M   'P 1'
#
loop_
_entity.id
_entity.type
_entity.pdbx_description
1 polymer ?
#
loop_
_entity_poly.entity_id
_entity_poly.type
_entity_poly.pdbx_seq_one_letter_code
_entity_poly.pdbx_strand_id
1 'polypeptide(L)'
;MVRRPVENDDQAPTVPTDLTASAAVPTSVTLGWNASSDNVAVTGYQIYRGTTLAATVPATAKSYTDTALSPETTYSYSVRAVDAAGNRSGASNTATVTTLPGNAGGIDSTRWYQVVNTGSGKCLDAAGGGTTNGTALQQWTCYSGNNNQLWQFQPTTGGHYRAVSRNNTALSWDVDGGPGATADGAAVHLWTYGGASNQQWLAADRGNSTFTFAARNSGKCLDVRDRSTADGARLQQWTCHNGSAQSFRLIPHA
;
A
#
# COMPACT_ATOMS: atom_id res chain seq x y z
N MET A 1 -2.12 58.05 -30.78
CA MET A 1 -2.03 56.90 -29.85
C MET A 1 -3.38 56.24 -29.78
N VAL A 2 -3.57 55.09 -30.42
CA VAL A 2 -4.75 54.25 -30.17
C VAL A 2 -4.48 53.57 -28.83
N ARG A 3 -5.19 53.97 -27.77
CA ARG A 3 -5.19 53.21 -26.52
C ARG A 3 -5.81 51.87 -26.86
N ARG A 4 -5.02 50.78 -26.82
CA ARG A 4 -5.58 49.43 -26.81
C ARG A 4 -6.65 49.40 -25.70
N PRO A 5 -7.88 48.94 -25.97
CA PRO A 5 -8.82 48.66 -24.89
C PRO A 5 -8.10 47.73 -23.91
N VAL A 6 -8.07 48.10 -22.64
CA VAL A 6 -7.74 47.13 -21.60
C VAL A 6 -8.93 46.18 -21.64
N GLU A 7 -8.73 44.97 -22.16
CA GLU A 7 -9.75 43.92 -22.05
C GLU A 7 -9.97 43.71 -20.55
N ASN A 8 -11.10 44.19 -20.04
CA ASN A 8 -11.46 43.98 -18.66
C ASN A 8 -11.90 42.52 -18.53
N ASP A 9 -11.19 41.77 -17.70
CA ASP A 9 -11.40 40.33 -17.57
C ASP A 9 -12.50 40.05 -16.54
N ASP A 10 -13.74 40.19 -17.00
CA ASP A 10 -14.94 40.04 -16.16
C ASP A 10 -15.63 38.67 -16.35
N GLN A 11 -15.10 37.79 -17.20
CA GLN A 11 -15.66 36.48 -17.49
C GLN A 11 -14.93 35.39 -16.70
N ALA A 12 -15.70 34.48 -16.09
CA ALA A 12 -15.13 33.36 -15.37
C ALA A 12 -14.68 32.23 -16.33
N PRO A 13 -13.61 31.48 -15.96
CA PRO A 13 -13.19 30.30 -16.70
C PRO A 13 -14.29 29.25 -16.87
N THR A 14 -14.18 28.43 -17.92
CA THR A 14 -15.04 27.27 -18.09
C THR A 14 -14.84 26.25 -16.98
N VAL A 15 -15.91 25.50 -16.66
CA VAL A 15 -15.88 24.49 -15.60
C VAL A 15 -14.95 23.34 -16.00
N PRO A 16 -14.01 22.89 -15.14
CA PRO A 16 -13.24 21.69 -15.38
C PRO A 16 -14.16 20.46 -15.53
N THR A 17 -13.92 19.63 -16.54
CA THR A 17 -14.74 18.43 -16.82
C THR A 17 -13.97 17.14 -16.52
N ASP A 18 -14.72 16.02 -16.51
CA ASP A 18 -14.20 14.66 -16.33
C ASP A 18 -13.29 14.51 -15.10
N LEU A 19 -13.68 15.12 -13.97
CA LEU A 19 -12.98 14.89 -12.72
C LEU A 19 -13.11 13.42 -12.32
N THR A 20 -11.98 12.76 -12.15
CA THR A 20 -11.86 11.39 -11.65
C THR A 20 -11.03 11.37 -10.37
N ALA A 21 -11.30 10.37 -9.52
CA ALA A 21 -10.57 10.14 -8.27
C ALA A 21 -10.24 8.66 -8.13
N SER A 22 -9.02 8.34 -7.72
CA SER A 22 -8.58 6.96 -7.48
C SER A 22 -7.72 6.87 -6.21
N ALA A 23 -7.89 5.80 -5.45
CA ALA A 23 -7.10 5.52 -4.25
C ALA A 23 -6.28 4.25 -4.46
N ALA A 24 -4.97 4.39 -4.59
CA ALA A 24 -4.05 3.25 -4.71
C ALA A 24 -3.44 2.83 -3.36
N VAL A 25 -3.52 3.69 -2.35
CA VAL A 25 -3.00 3.44 -1.00
C VAL A 25 -3.96 4.03 0.06
N PRO A 26 -3.87 3.61 1.34
CA PRO A 26 -4.84 3.99 2.38
C PRO A 26 -4.88 5.48 2.75
N THR A 27 -3.83 6.23 2.43
CA THR A 27 -3.65 7.61 2.95
C THR A 27 -3.52 8.67 1.85
N SER A 28 -3.81 8.31 0.59
CA SER A 28 -3.78 9.28 -0.51
C SER A 28 -4.77 8.97 -1.62
N VAL A 29 -5.23 10.03 -2.30
CA VAL A 29 -6.10 9.98 -3.47
C VAL A 29 -5.44 10.74 -4.61
N THR A 30 -5.40 10.14 -5.79
CA THR A 30 -4.97 10.82 -7.03
C THR A 30 -6.20 11.27 -7.81
N LEU A 31 -6.22 12.55 -8.17
CA LEU A 31 -7.25 13.20 -8.98
C LEU A 31 -6.71 13.50 -10.37
N GLY A 32 -7.59 13.47 -11.37
CA GLY A 32 -7.32 13.93 -12.73
C GLY A 32 -8.55 14.60 -13.34
N TRP A 33 -8.35 15.62 -14.18
CA TRP A 33 -9.43 16.39 -14.83
C TRP A 33 -9.00 17.00 -16.16
N ASN A 34 -9.97 17.37 -17.00
CA ASN A 34 -9.73 18.06 -18.26
C ASN A 34 -9.52 19.57 -18.07
N ALA A 35 -8.77 20.17 -18.99
CA ALA A 35 -8.43 21.58 -18.95
C ALA A 35 -9.64 22.49 -19.19
N SER A 36 -9.81 23.49 -18.32
CA SER A 36 -10.63 24.68 -18.57
C SER A 36 -9.98 25.64 -19.57
N SER A 37 -10.80 26.51 -20.15
CA SER A 37 -10.46 27.63 -21.02
C SER A 37 -11.06 28.92 -20.47
N ASP A 38 -10.52 30.06 -20.90
CA ASP A 38 -10.95 31.39 -20.49
C ASP A 38 -10.73 32.39 -21.63
N ASN A 39 -11.37 33.56 -21.61
CA ASN A 39 -11.19 34.62 -22.61
C ASN A 39 -9.80 35.28 -22.53
N VAL A 40 -9.20 35.36 -21.33
CA VAL A 40 -7.83 35.85 -21.15
C VAL A 40 -6.90 34.69 -20.80
N ALA A 41 -7.05 34.08 -19.63
CA ALA A 41 -6.23 32.95 -19.19
C ALA A 41 -6.72 32.30 -17.90
N VAL A 42 -6.72 30.96 -17.87
CA VAL A 42 -6.75 30.21 -16.61
C VAL A 42 -5.37 30.29 -15.96
N THR A 43 -5.31 30.66 -14.68
CA THR A 43 -4.06 30.76 -13.90
C THR A 43 -3.86 29.58 -12.95
N GLY A 44 -4.95 28.91 -12.55
CA GLY A 44 -4.85 27.76 -11.67
C GLY A 44 -6.13 26.96 -11.51
N TYR A 45 -6.02 25.90 -10.70
CA TYR A 45 -7.15 25.09 -10.25
C TYR A 45 -7.16 25.02 -8.72
N GLN A 46 -8.36 25.15 -8.15
CA GLN A 46 -8.64 24.96 -6.74
C GLN A 46 -9.27 23.59 -6.53
N ILE A 47 -8.60 22.74 -5.76
CA ILE A 47 -9.06 21.39 -5.42
C ILE A 47 -9.77 21.45 -4.07
N TYR A 48 -11.02 21.01 -4.04
CA TYR A 48 -11.81 20.94 -2.83
C TYR A 48 -12.02 19.48 -2.41
N ARG A 49 -11.81 19.20 -1.13
CA ARG A 49 -12.18 17.96 -0.45
C ARG A 49 -13.41 18.22 0.41
N GLY A 50 -14.57 17.73 -0.02
CA GLY A 50 -15.86 18.21 0.46
C GLY A 50 -15.99 19.71 0.22
N THR A 51 -16.08 20.49 1.29
CA THR A 51 -16.16 21.96 1.24
C THR A 51 -14.82 22.65 1.55
N THR A 52 -13.80 21.89 1.98
CA THR A 52 -12.49 22.44 2.35
C THR A 52 -11.57 22.54 1.14
N LEU A 53 -10.91 23.68 0.95
CA LEU A 53 -9.87 23.84 -0.07
C LEU A 53 -8.64 23.01 0.35
N ALA A 54 -8.35 21.96 -0.41
CA ALA A 54 -7.20 21.08 -0.16
C ALA A 54 -5.92 21.66 -0.76
N ALA A 55 -5.99 22.21 -1.97
CA ALA A 55 -4.84 22.79 -2.66
C ALA A 55 -5.24 23.80 -3.74
N THR A 56 -4.29 24.64 -4.15
CA THR A 56 -4.32 25.39 -5.41
C THR A 56 -3.10 25.00 -6.23
N VAL A 57 -3.30 24.64 -7.50
CA VAL A 57 -2.25 24.18 -8.43
C VAL A 57 -2.21 25.07 -9.66
N PRO A 58 -1.07 25.17 -10.36
CA PRO A 58 -0.96 26.00 -11.57
C PRO A 58 -1.85 25.49 -12.71
N ALA A 59 -2.20 26.36 -13.66
CA ALA A 59 -3.06 26.01 -14.81
C ALA A 59 -2.53 24.87 -15.70
N THR A 60 -1.23 24.59 -15.64
CA THR A 60 -0.60 23.46 -16.34
C THR A 60 -0.92 22.11 -15.69
N ALA A 61 -1.28 22.08 -14.41
CA ALA A 61 -1.63 20.86 -13.71
C ALA A 61 -3.02 20.36 -14.14
N LYS A 62 -3.09 19.08 -14.50
CA LYS A 62 -4.34 18.33 -14.81
C LYS A 62 -4.54 17.15 -13.86
N SER A 63 -3.75 17.12 -12.79
CA SER A 63 -3.75 16.08 -11.77
C SER A 63 -3.28 16.64 -10.43
N TYR A 64 -3.75 16.06 -9.34
CA TYR A 64 -3.30 16.37 -7.99
C TYR A 64 -3.37 15.12 -7.12
N THR A 65 -2.39 14.93 -6.23
CA THR A 65 -2.43 13.85 -5.22
C THR A 65 -2.68 14.46 -3.85
N ASP A 66 -3.85 14.19 -3.29
CA ASP A 66 -4.18 14.52 -1.90
C ASP A 66 -3.56 13.46 -0.98
N THR A 67 -2.89 13.87 0.09
CA THR A 67 -2.14 12.98 0.99
C THR A 67 -2.56 13.18 2.45
N ALA A 68 -2.02 12.39 3.36
CA ALA A 68 -2.35 12.43 4.80
C ALA A 68 -3.86 12.24 5.09
N LEU A 69 -4.50 11.37 4.30
CA LEU A 69 -5.90 10.98 4.48
C LEU A 69 -6.06 9.86 5.51
N SER A 70 -7.24 9.81 6.12
CA SER A 70 -7.67 8.69 6.95
C SER A 70 -8.04 7.51 6.06
N PRO A 71 -7.59 6.29 6.38
CA PRO A 71 -8.02 5.09 5.69
C PRO A 71 -9.51 4.80 5.80
N GLU A 72 -10.03 3.93 4.92
CA GLU A 72 -11.44 3.48 4.93
C GLU A 72 -12.47 4.62 4.96
N THR A 73 -12.06 5.81 4.54
CA THR A 73 -12.85 7.02 4.59
C THR A 73 -13.27 7.41 3.18
N THR A 74 -14.57 7.64 3.00
CA THR A 74 -15.09 8.17 1.73
C THR A 74 -14.85 9.66 1.66
N TYR A 75 -14.11 10.07 0.63
CA TYR A 75 -13.86 11.46 0.30
C TYR A 75 -14.62 11.84 -0.97
N SER A 76 -15.08 13.09 -1.02
CA SER A 76 -15.66 13.71 -2.20
C SER A 76 -14.77 14.86 -2.65
N TYR A 77 -14.59 14.99 -3.96
CA TYR A 77 -13.75 16.01 -4.55
C TYR A 77 -14.50 16.80 -5.62
N SER A 78 -14.17 18.09 -5.72
CA SER A 78 -14.54 18.95 -6.85
C SER A 78 -13.39 19.90 -7.18
N VAL A 79 -13.33 20.36 -8.42
CA VAL A 79 -12.30 21.29 -8.90
C VAL A 79 -12.95 22.52 -9.51
N ARG A 80 -12.35 23.69 -9.28
CA ARG A 80 -12.70 24.96 -9.93
C ARG A 80 -11.49 25.54 -10.63
N ALA A 81 -11.68 26.16 -11.79
CA ALA A 81 -10.66 26.97 -12.43
C ALA A 81 -10.71 28.41 -11.92
N VAL A 82 -9.55 29.06 -11.89
CA VAL A 82 -9.39 30.47 -11.54
C VAL A 82 -8.54 31.19 -12.58
N ASP A 83 -8.81 32.47 -12.82
CA ASP A 83 -8.06 33.34 -13.74
C ASP A 83 -7.17 34.36 -12.98
N ALA A 84 -6.64 35.34 -13.69
CA ALA A 84 -5.78 36.39 -13.12
C ALA A 84 -6.59 37.52 -12.45
N ALA A 85 -7.83 37.75 -12.88
CA ALA A 85 -8.75 38.73 -12.30
C ALA A 85 -9.38 38.25 -10.99
N GLY A 86 -9.29 36.95 -10.70
CA GLY A 86 -9.84 36.32 -9.51
C GLY A 86 -11.23 35.72 -9.73
N ASN A 87 -11.73 35.68 -10.97
CA ASN A 87 -12.98 34.99 -11.26
C ASN A 87 -12.79 33.48 -11.11
N ARG A 88 -13.87 32.80 -10.72
CA ARG A 88 -13.87 31.35 -10.46
C ARG A 88 -14.96 30.70 -11.28
N SER A 89 -14.64 29.58 -11.91
CA SER A 89 -15.63 28.76 -12.57
C SER A 89 -16.67 28.21 -11.58
N GLY A 90 -17.76 27.66 -12.13
CA GLY A 90 -18.56 26.66 -11.42
C GLY A 90 -17.71 25.44 -11.00
N ALA A 91 -18.22 24.64 -10.06
CA ALA A 91 -17.56 23.40 -9.67
C ALA A 91 -17.72 22.34 -10.77
N SER A 92 -16.69 21.51 -10.94
CA SER A 92 -16.77 20.27 -11.75
C SER A 92 -17.87 19.32 -11.26
N ASN A 93 -18.02 18.18 -11.94
CA ASN A 93 -18.69 17.02 -11.34
C ASN A 93 -18.02 16.64 -10.00
N THR A 94 -18.78 16.01 -9.11
CA THR A 94 -18.25 15.44 -7.87
C THR A 94 -17.66 14.07 -8.15
N ALA A 95 -16.39 13.86 -7.81
CA ALA A 95 -15.77 12.54 -7.79
C ALA A 95 -15.71 12.02 -6.36
N THR A 96 -16.26 10.82 -6.11
CA THR A 96 -16.21 10.16 -4.80
C THR A 96 -15.26 8.97 -4.86
N VAL A 97 -14.48 8.80 -3.79
CA VAL A 97 -13.55 7.67 -3.65
C VAL A 97 -13.42 7.31 -2.18
N THR A 98 -13.38 6.01 -1.89
CA THR A 98 -13.06 5.50 -0.56
C THR A 98 -11.59 5.13 -0.55
N THR A 99 -10.81 5.72 0.36
CA THR A 99 -9.43 5.28 0.58
C THR A 99 -9.39 3.83 1.01
N LEU A 100 -8.32 3.13 0.65
CA LEU A 100 -8.15 1.74 1.06
C LEU A 100 -8.13 1.60 2.60
N PRO A 101 -8.42 0.41 3.16
CA PRO A 101 -8.30 0.13 4.59
C PRO A 101 -6.95 0.50 5.19
N GLY A 102 -6.97 0.96 6.45
CA GLY A 102 -5.75 1.41 7.17
C GLY A 102 -4.78 0.27 7.49
N ASN A 103 -5.33 -0.93 7.38
CA ASN A 103 -4.64 -2.19 7.20
C ASN A 103 -4.23 -2.29 5.73
N ALA A 104 -3.01 -1.87 5.40
CA ALA A 104 -2.44 -1.96 4.06
C ALA A 104 -2.71 -3.34 3.38
N GLY A 105 -3.67 -3.45 2.47
CA GLY A 105 -4.00 -4.74 1.86
C GLY A 105 -4.92 -5.65 2.69
N GLY A 106 -5.70 -5.11 3.64
CA GLY A 106 -6.82 -5.84 4.25
C GLY A 106 -6.46 -6.80 5.39
N ILE A 107 -5.23 -6.76 5.91
CA ILE A 107 -4.81 -7.57 7.07
C ILE A 107 -5.09 -6.82 8.38
N ASP A 108 -6.06 -7.29 9.19
CA ASP A 108 -6.35 -6.76 10.53
C ASP A 108 -5.13 -6.89 11.46
N SER A 109 -4.43 -5.77 11.65
CA SER A 109 -3.17 -5.69 12.39
C SER A 109 -3.29 -6.01 13.88
N THR A 110 -4.52 -6.12 14.41
CA THR A 110 -4.77 -6.49 15.82
C THR A 110 -4.82 -8.00 16.03
N ARG A 111 -4.97 -8.80 14.96
CA ARG A 111 -5.15 -10.25 15.04
C ARG A 111 -3.85 -11.02 14.88
N TRP A 112 -3.83 -12.21 15.49
CA TRP A 112 -2.86 -13.25 15.19
C TRP A 112 -3.37 -14.10 14.04
N TYR A 113 -2.46 -14.58 13.21
CA TYR A 113 -2.77 -15.39 12.04
C TYR A 113 -1.92 -16.64 11.99
N GLN A 114 -2.53 -17.77 11.63
CA GLN A 114 -1.80 -18.82 10.94
C GLN A 114 -1.62 -18.39 9.48
N VAL A 115 -0.38 -18.45 8.98
CA VAL A 115 -0.03 -18.13 7.60
C VAL A 115 0.14 -19.45 6.85
N VAL A 116 -0.84 -19.83 6.04
CA VAL A 116 -0.91 -21.16 5.42
C VAL A 116 -0.50 -21.09 3.96
N ASN A 117 0.56 -21.80 3.57
CA ASN A 117 0.91 -21.91 2.16
C ASN A 117 -0.19 -22.66 1.40
N THR A 118 -0.67 -22.10 0.29
CA THR A 118 -1.80 -22.69 -0.45
C THR A 118 -1.40 -23.91 -1.29
N GLY A 119 -0.11 -24.13 -1.55
CA GLY A 119 0.40 -25.29 -2.27
C GLY A 119 0.54 -26.53 -1.38
N SER A 120 0.99 -26.36 -0.14
CA SER A 120 1.22 -27.46 0.80
C SER A 120 0.12 -27.62 1.86
N GLY A 121 -0.68 -26.58 2.11
CA GLY A 121 -1.62 -26.53 3.22
C GLY A 121 -0.95 -26.42 4.60
N LYS A 122 0.37 -26.16 4.64
CA LYS A 122 1.18 -26.08 5.87
C LYS A 122 1.35 -24.65 6.33
N CYS A 123 1.56 -24.49 7.63
CA CYS A 123 1.70 -23.20 8.29
C CYS A 123 3.17 -22.76 8.25
N LEU A 124 3.41 -21.46 8.06
CA LEU A 124 4.70 -20.88 8.42
C LEU A 124 4.96 -21.09 9.91
N ASP A 125 6.18 -21.50 10.20
CA ASP A 125 6.61 -22.03 11.49
C ASP A 125 7.99 -21.47 11.80
N ALA A 126 8.14 -20.90 13.00
CA ALA A 126 9.45 -20.65 13.58
C ALA A 126 10.00 -21.98 14.12
N ALA A 127 11.08 -22.45 13.51
CA ALA A 127 11.56 -23.81 13.71
C ALA A 127 11.83 -24.13 15.19
N GLY A 128 11.29 -25.25 15.66
CA GLY A 128 11.46 -25.71 17.04
C GLY A 128 10.90 -24.76 18.11
N GLY A 129 10.03 -23.81 17.72
CA GLY A 129 9.55 -22.78 18.62
C GLY A 129 10.58 -21.71 18.97
N GLY A 130 11.64 -21.56 18.17
CA GLY A 130 12.75 -20.65 18.48
C GLY A 130 12.35 -19.19 18.72
N THR A 131 13.10 -18.54 19.61
CA THR A 131 12.86 -17.17 20.12
C THR A 131 14.09 -16.27 19.96
N THR A 132 15.08 -16.70 19.18
CA THR A 132 16.36 -16.01 19.00
C THR A 132 16.60 -15.61 17.55
N ASN A 133 17.47 -14.61 17.35
CA ASN A 133 17.96 -14.23 16.03
C ASN A 133 18.57 -15.45 15.31
N GLY A 134 18.27 -15.58 14.02
CA GLY A 134 18.69 -16.71 13.20
C GLY A 134 17.76 -17.92 13.28
N THR A 135 16.68 -17.88 14.07
CA THR A 135 15.67 -18.96 14.07
C THR A 135 15.10 -19.11 12.66
N ALA A 136 15.29 -20.29 12.09
CA ALA A 136 14.81 -20.65 10.78
C ALA A 136 13.29 -20.42 10.64
N LEU A 137 12.86 -19.74 9.56
CA LEU A 137 11.49 -19.92 9.08
C LEU A 137 11.43 -21.15 8.19
N GLN A 138 10.41 -21.96 8.44
CA GLN A 138 10.08 -23.15 7.69
C GLN A 138 8.55 -23.26 7.56
N GLN A 139 8.07 -24.22 6.77
CA GLN A 139 6.69 -24.66 6.88
C GLN A 139 6.59 -25.91 7.75
N TRP A 140 5.47 -26.06 8.44
CA TRP A 140 5.17 -27.25 9.22
C TRP A 140 3.66 -27.52 9.22
N THR A 141 3.27 -28.75 9.49
CA THR A 141 1.89 -29.13 9.76
C THR A 141 1.26 -28.13 10.75
N CYS A 142 0.08 -27.61 10.39
CA CYS A 142 -0.60 -26.59 11.16
C CYS A 142 -1.14 -27.15 12.49
N TYR A 143 -0.86 -26.45 13.59
CA TYR A 143 -1.38 -26.73 14.92
C TYR A 143 -1.99 -25.45 15.50
N SER A 144 -3.27 -25.48 15.87
CA SER A 144 -3.98 -24.30 16.39
C SER A 144 -3.42 -23.79 17.73
N GLY A 145 -2.85 -24.65 18.57
CA GLY A 145 -2.28 -24.25 19.86
C GLY A 145 -0.84 -23.68 19.81
N ASN A 146 -0.20 -23.68 18.64
CA ASN A 146 1.24 -23.46 18.54
C ASN A 146 1.58 -21.98 18.30
N ASN A 147 2.06 -21.30 19.33
CA ASN A 147 2.48 -19.89 19.24
C ASN A 147 3.59 -19.66 18.19
N ASN A 148 4.43 -20.65 17.91
CA ASN A 148 5.48 -20.54 16.89
C ASN A 148 4.95 -20.56 15.45
N GLN A 149 3.64 -20.75 15.25
CA GLN A 149 2.95 -20.69 13.95
C GLN A 149 2.00 -19.48 13.86
N LEU A 150 2.05 -18.57 14.83
CA LEU A 150 1.19 -17.41 14.90
C LEU A 150 1.96 -16.12 14.67
N TRP A 151 1.40 -15.32 13.77
CA TRP A 151 2.03 -14.11 13.24
C TRP A 151 1.05 -12.93 13.33
N GLN A 152 1.52 -11.79 13.81
CA GLN A 152 0.77 -10.53 13.74
C GLN A 152 1.44 -9.61 12.72
N PHE A 153 0.66 -9.04 11.80
CA PHE A 153 1.17 -8.14 10.78
C PHE A 153 1.01 -6.70 11.24
N GLN A 154 2.10 -6.08 11.68
CA GLN A 154 2.10 -4.69 12.13
C GLN A 154 2.50 -3.76 10.97
N PRO A 155 1.68 -2.75 10.64
CA PRO A 155 1.94 -1.89 9.50
C PRO A 155 3.19 -1.04 9.72
N THR A 156 3.89 -0.77 8.61
CA THR A 156 5.03 0.14 8.56
C THR A 156 4.70 1.30 7.62
N THR A 157 5.51 1.57 6.59
CA THR A 157 5.26 2.63 5.61
C THR A 157 5.11 2.07 4.20
N GLY A 158 4.39 2.79 3.33
CA GLY A 158 4.25 2.42 1.92
C GLY A 158 3.58 1.06 1.68
N GLY A 159 2.63 0.67 2.54
CA GLY A 159 1.89 -0.59 2.41
C GLY A 159 2.60 -1.85 2.93
N HIS A 160 3.77 -1.70 3.55
CA HIS A 160 4.55 -2.84 4.05
C HIS A 160 4.22 -3.17 5.51
N TYR A 161 4.51 -4.40 5.91
CA TYR A 161 4.38 -4.91 7.26
C TYR A 161 5.69 -5.47 7.79
N ARG A 162 5.83 -5.45 9.11
CA ARG A 162 6.64 -6.47 9.80
C ARG A 162 5.74 -7.61 10.25
N ALA A 163 6.15 -8.85 10.01
CA ALA A 163 5.46 -10.03 10.50
C ALA A 163 6.04 -10.45 11.86
N VAL A 164 5.33 -10.17 12.93
CA VAL A 164 5.76 -10.35 14.32
C VAL A 164 5.51 -11.78 14.78
N SER A 165 6.52 -12.41 15.36
CA SER A 165 6.36 -13.75 15.97
C SER A 165 5.62 -13.67 17.31
N ARG A 166 4.65 -14.55 17.55
CA ARG A 166 3.97 -14.63 18.86
C ARG A 166 4.88 -15.13 19.97
N ASN A 167 5.87 -15.96 19.64
CA ASN A 167 6.83 -16.50 20.60
C ASN A 167 7.82 -15.44 21.12
N ASN A 168 8.11 -14.41 20.32
CA ASN A 168 8.92 -13.28 20.73
C ASN A 168 8.56 -12.07 19.84
N THR A 169 7.86 -11.10 20.42
CA THR A 169 7.33 -9.94 19.69
C THR A 169 8.39 -8.92 19.27
N ALA A 170 9.64 -9.09 19.72
CA ALA A 170 10.78 -8.34 19.22
C ALA A 170 11.31 -8.86 17.87
N LEU A 171 10.95 -10.09 17.47
CA LEU A 171 11.43 -10.72 16.25
C LEU A 171 10.45 -10.58 15.10
N SER A 172 10.98 -10.44 13.89
CA SER A 172 10.23 -10.37 12.65
C SER A 172 10.86 -11.21 11.55
N TRP A 173 10.08 -11.51 10.50
CA TRP A 173 10.61 -12.12 9.29
C TRP A 173 11.67 -11.23 8.66
N ASP A 174 12.86 -11.78 8.47
CA ASP A 174 14.06 -11.09 8.00
C ASP A 174 14.67 -11.90 6.85
N VAL A 175 14.93 -11.25 5.71
CA VAL A 175 15.74 -11.83 4.65
C VAL A 175 17.21 -11.80 5.10
N ASP A 176 17.80 -12.99 5.22
CA ASP A 176 19.18 -13.16 5.65
C ASP A 176 20.17 -12.45 4.70
N GLY A 177 21.22 -11.86 5.28
CA GLY A 177 22.14 -10.97 4.57
C GLY A 177 21.75 -9.49 4.55
N GLY A 178 20.64 -9.11 5.19
CA GLY A 178 20.29 -7.70 5.43
C GLY A 178 19.72 -6.96 4.21
N PRO A 179 19.64 -5.61 4.23
CA PRO A 179 19.06 -4.79 3.16
C PRO A 179 19.66 -5.02 1.77
N GLY A 180 20.93 -5.44 1.69
CA GLY A 180 21.60 -5.74 0.41
C GLY A 180 21.27 -7.12 -0.17
N ALA A 181 20.56 -7.98 0.55
CA ALA A 181 20.26 -9.35 0.12
C ALA A 181 19.19 -9.37 -0.98
N THR A 182 19.63 -9.37 -2.24
CA THR A 182 18.74 -9.36 -3.42
C THR A 182 18.80 -10.65 -4.21
N ALA A 183 19.60 -11.64 -3.83
CA ALA A 183 19.72 -12.91 -4.53
C ALA A 183 18.49 -13.82 -4.33
N ASP A 184 18.16 -14.61 -5.36
CA ASP A 184 17.19 -15.70 -5.22
C ASP A 184 17.76 -16.77 -4.29
N GLY A 185 16.90 -17.30 -3.41
CA GLY A 185 17.28 -18.34 -2.46
C GLY A 185 17.92 -17.84 -1.17
N ALA A 186 18.03 -16.51 -0.97
CA ALA A 186 18.35 -15.97 0.34
C ALA A 186 17.28 -16.41 1.34
N ALA A 187 17.71 -17.03 2.43
CA ALA A 187 16.83 -17.61 3.43
C ALA A 187 16.03 -16.52 4.14
N VAL A 188 14.85 -16.90 4.64
CA VAL A 188 14.12 -16.09 5.61
C VAL A 188 14.25 -16.72 6.99
N HIS A 189 14.55 -15.90 7.98
CA HIS A 189 14.67 -16.28 9.39
C HIS A 189 14.03 -15.23 10.29
N LEU A 190 14.00 -15.49 11.60
CA LEU A 190 13.65 -14.49 12.58
C LEU A 190 14.87 -13.64 12.94
N TRP A 191 14.66 -12.33 13.01
CA TRP A 191 15.64 -11.41 13.53
C TRP A 191 14.97 -10.28 14.30
N THR A 192 15.72 -9.67 15.23
CA THR A 192 15.27 -8.51 16.00
C THR A 192 14.91 -7.39 15.05
N TYR A 193 13.69 -6.87 15.17
CA TYR A 193 13.21 -5.83 14.29
C TYR A 193 13.94 -4.51 14.54
N GLY A 194 14.75 -4.09 13.58
CA GLY A 194 15.46 -2.82 13.55
C GLY A 194 14.87 -1.81 12.55
N GLY A 195 13.84 -2.21 11.80
CA GLY A 195 13.21 -1.35 10.77
C GLY A 195 13.94 -1.34 9.42
N ALA A 196 14.90 -2.24 9.21
CA ALA A 196 15.60 -2.38 7.94
C ALA A 196 14.65 -2.87 6.82
N SER A 197 14.95 -2.57 5.55
CA SER A 197 14.06 -2.93 4.43
C SER A 197 13.92 -4.44 4.22
N ASN A 198 14.90 -5.25 4.61
CA ASN A 198 14.83 -6.70 4.53
C ASN A 198 13.90 -7.34 5.58
N GLN A 199 13.33 -6.52 6.48
CA GLN A 199 12.40 -6.93 7.54
C GLN A 199 10.96 -6.50 7.28
N GLN A 200 10.71 -5.93 6.09
CA GLN A 200 9.44 -5.33 5.72
C GLN A 200 8.89 -5.99 4.46
N TRP A 201 7.61 -6.31 4.47
CA TRP A 201 6.97 -7.11 3.43
C TRP A 201 5.71 -6.42 2.92
N LEU A 202 5.63 -6.17 1.62
CA LEU A 202 4.42 -5.72 0.96
C LEU A 202 3.46 -6.90 0.84
N ALA A 203 2.28 -6.77 1.44
CA ALA A 203 1.22 -7.76 1.29
C ALA A 203 0.36 -7.42 0.05
N ALA A 204 0.53 -8.20 -1.02
CA ALA A 204 -0.30 -8.07 -2.21
C ALA A 204 -1.48 -9.06 -2.15
N ASP A 205 -2.69 -8.53 -2.00
CA ASP A 205 -3.93 -9.31 -1.93
C ASP A 205 -4.18 -10.08 -3.24
N ARG A 206 -4.56 -11.36 -3.11
CA ARG A 206 -4.99 -12.24 -4.19
C ARG A 206 -6.47 -12.65 -4.06
N GLY A 207 -7.20 -12.05 -3.14
CA GLY A 207 -8.56 -12.38 -2.79
C GLY A 207 -8.66 -13.54 -1.79
N ASN A 208 -9.83 -13.72 -1.18
CA ASN A 208 -10.11 -14.82 -0.24
C ASN A 208 -9.09 -14.93 0.90
N SER A 209 -8.68 -13.79 1.46
CA SER A 209 -7.67 -13.69 2.52
C SER A 209 -6.32 -14.33 2.16
N THR A 210 -5.99 -14.39 0.86
CA THR A 210 -4.76 -14.99 0.35
C THR A 210 -3.84 -13.91 -0.19
N PHE A 211 -2.55 -14.01 0.10
CA PHE A 211 -1.58 -12.95 -0.14
C PHE A 211 -0.31 -13.47 -0.80
N THR A 212 0.35 -12.54 -1.50
CA THR A 212 1.80 -12.58 -1.74
C THR A 212 2.48 -11.68 -0.74
N PHE A 213 3.66 -12.05 -0.26
CA PHE A 213 4.49 -11.15 0.52
C PHE A 213 5.78 -10.85 -0.26
N ALA A 214 5.98 -9.60 -0.66
CA ALA A 214 7.20 -9.17 -1.35
C ALA A 214 8.11 -8.39 -0.40
N ALA A 215 9.38 -8.79 -0.28
CA ALA A 215 10.36 -8.14 0.58
C ALA A 215 10.67 -6.73 0.06
N ARG A 216 10.65 -5.73 0.93
CA ARG A 216 10.85 -4.32 0.55
C ARG A 216 12.23 -4.04 -0.03
N ASN A 217 13.25 -4.79 0.39
CA ASN A 217 14.63 -4.57 -0.05
C ASN A 217 14.92 -5.06 -1.47
N SER A 218 14.21 -6.11 -1.93
CA SER A 218 14.51 -6.78 -3.20
C SER A 218 13.33 -6.81 -4.18
N GLY A 219 12.11 -6.56 -3.70
CA GLY A 219 10.88 -6.77 -4.45
C GLY A 219 10.54 -8.25 -4.68
N LYS A 220 11.31 -9.18 -4.11
CA LYS A 220 11.14 -10.63 -4.29
C LYS A 220 10.15 -11.21 -3.30
N CYS A 221 9.50 -12.29 -3.72
CA CYS A 221 8.41 -12.89 -2.97
C CYS A 221 8.90 -13.90 -1.95
N LEU A 222 8.26 -13.95 -0.79
CA LEU A 222 8.35 -15.07 0.14
C LEU A 222 7.94 -16.36 -0.59
N ASP A 223 8.77 -17.38 -0.49
CA ASP A 223 8.68 -18.60 -1.30
C ASP A 223 9.03 -19.82 -0.45
N VAL A 224 8.23 -20.88 -0.56
CA VAL A 224 8.57 -22.21 -0.03
C VAL A 224 9.59 -22.86 -0.97
N ARG A 225 10.79 -23.10 -0.45
CA ARG A 225 11.91 -23.62 -1.23
C ARG A 225 11.55 -24.90 -1.97
N ASP A 226 11.93 -24.92 -3.26
CA ASP A 226 11.70 -26.02 -4.20
C ASP A 226 10.22 -26.44 -4.34
N ARG A 227 9.28 -25.56 -3.95
CA ARG A 227 7.83 -25.84 -3.90
C ARG A 227 7.51 -27.08 -3.06
N SER A 228 8.36 -27.37 -2.08
CA SER A 228 8.24 -28.55 -1.24
C SER A 228 6.93 -28.54 -0.47
N THR A 229 6.36 -29.73 -0.24
CA THR A 229 5.21 -29.95 0.63
C THR A 229 5.58 -30.64 1.93
N ALA A 230 6.88 -30.84 2.21
CA ALA A 230 7.36 -31.49 3.42
C ALA A 230 7.41 -30.53 4.62
N ASP A 231 7.25 -31.09 5.82
CA ASP A 231 7.57 -30.40 7.06
C ASP A 231 9.07 -30.08 7.12
N GLY A 232 9.40 -28.89 7.61
CA GLY A 232 10.77 -28.40 7.69
C GLY A 232 11.30 -27.74 6.41
N ALA A 233 10.52 -27.70 5.33
CA ALA A 233 10.92 -26.97 4.14
C ALA A 233 11.11 -25.48 4.45
N ARG A 234 12.29 -24.93 4.11
CA ARG A 234 12.69 -23.57 4.47
C ARG A 234 11.96 -22.54 3.62
N LEU A 235 11.71 -21.38 4.22
CA LEU A 235 11.28 -20.19 3.48
C LEU A 235 12.51 -19.44 2.95
N GLN A 236 12.36 -18.88 1.77
CA GLN A 236 13.35 -18.04 1.09
C GLN A 236 12.66 -16.85 0.43
N GLN A 237 13.43 -15.87 -0.03
CA GLN A 237 12.94 -14.98 -1.07
C GLN A 237 13.26 -15.56 -2.45
N TRP A 238 12.37 -15.33 -3.41
CA TRP A 238 12.57 -15.74 -4.80
C TRP A 238 11.86 -14.78 -5.76
N THR A 239 12.35 -14.69 -6.99
CA THR A 239 11.68 -13.98 -8.09
C THR A 239 10.17 -14.32 -8.11
N CYS A 240 9.31 -13.31 -8.10
CA CYS A 240 7.87 -13.52 -8.03
C CYS A 240 7.37 -14.25 -9.28
N HIS A 241 6.66 -15.38 -9.10
CA HIS A 241 6.18 -16.24 -10.20
C HIS A 241 4.69 -16.62 -10.09
N ASN A 242 3.96 -16.05 -9.12
CA ASN A 242 2.53 -16.30 -8.88
C ASN A 242 2.14 -17.77 -8.63
N GLY A 243 3.12 -18.67 -8.46
CA GLY A 243 2.88 -20.06 -8.11
C GLY A 243 2.45 -20.24 -6.66
N SER A 244 1.91 -21.42 -6.37
CA SER A 244 1.38 -21.77 -5.04
C SER A 244 2.41 -21.74 -3.91
N ALA A 245 3.71 -21.88 -4.22
CA ALA A 245 4.80 -21.72 -3.25
C ALA A 245 4.94 -20.29 -2.70
N GLN A 246 4.36 -19.28 -3.37
CA GLN A 246 4.41 -17.86 -2.99
C GLN A 246 3.03 -17.31 -2.59
N SER A 247 2.07 -18.21 -2.35
CA SER A 247 0.68 -17.88 -2.06
C SER A 247 0.32 -18.36 -0.65
N PHE A 248 -0.12 -17.43 0.20
CA PHE A 248 -0.32 -17.67 1.62
C PHE A 248 -1.67 -17.17 2.09
N ARG A 249 -2.52 -18.06 2.60
CA ARG A 249 -3.80 -17.71 3.21
C ARG A 249 -3.60 -17.34 4.67
N LEU A 250 -4.12 -16.18 5.07
CA LEU A 250 -4.16 -15.76 6.47
C LEU A 250 -5.44 -16.28 7.12
N ILE A 251 -5.28 -17.14 8.11
CA ILE A 251 -6.39 -17.66 8.92
C ILE A 251 -6.35 -16.95 10.27
N PRO A 252 -7.35 -16.11 10.60
CA PRO A 252 -7.43 -15.45 11.90
C PRO A 252 -7.41 -16.45 13.05
N HIS A 253 -6.65 -16.15 14.08
CA HIS A 253 -6.57 -16.91 15.31
C HIS A 253 -6.93 -16.00 16.50
N ALA A 254 -7.64 -16.56 17.48
CA ALA A 254 -7.97 -15.91 18.73
C ALA A 254 -6.75 -15.79 19.67
#